data_AF-A0A812U2V9-F1
#
_entry.id   AF-A0A812U2V9-F1
#
_cell.length_a   1.000
_cell.length_b   1.000
_cell.length_c   1.000
_cell.angle_alpha   90.00
_cell.angle_beta   90.00
_cell.angle_gamma   90.00
#
_symmetry.space_group_name_H-M   'P 1'
#
loop_
_entity.id
_entity.type
_entity.pdbx_description
1 polymer ?
#
loop_
_entity_poly.entity_id
_entity_poly.type
_entity_poly.pdbx_seq_one_letter_code
_entity_poly.pdbx_strand_id
1 'polypeptide(L)'
;MINATLNATGPFRWFLYDSLKDDKPLDRMVTELMLMKGSAPEGGSAGFAQAAQNDSPFAAKGHVVASAFLGVEMQCARCHDSPYHSTTQENLYSLAAMFARKSVTVPKSSTVPAGFFESKERESLIENKSDTREKLAALITAPQNTRFAQVIANRVWRRLIGAGIVELPHDWEGNPPSHPELLEWLGKELVAHNYDVKHLAKVIMTSELYQQEAIGENLHAEPAQRLFNAPERRRMTAEQIVDSFFTATGQKMDVEEMTLDPDGRRPARSRNTFGTPHRSWMFVSLSNERDRPSLTLPRAEMVIEVLSAFG
;
A
#
# COMPACT_ATOMS: atom_id res chain seq x y z
N MET A 1 -12.16 -19.63 -17.07
CA MET A 1 -12.78 -19.20 -15.81
C MET A 1 -11.88 -18.16 -15.18
N ILE A 2 -12.29 -16.89 -15.21
CA ILE A 2 -11.63 -15.84 -14.43
C ILE A 2 -11.96 -16.14 -12.98
N ASN A 3 -10.98 -16.52 -12.18
CA ASN A 3 -11.21 -16.72 -10.76
C ASN A 3 -11.56 -15.34 -10.14
N ALA A 4 -12.81 -15.17 -9.74
CA ALA A 4 -13.36 -13.92 -9.23
C ALA A 4 -12.72 -13.43 -7.91
N THR A 5 -11.82 -14.23 -7.32
CA THR A 5 -10.99 -13.84 -6.17
C THR A 5 -9.57 -13.41 -6.55
N LEU A 6 -9.18 -13.54 -7.83
CA LEU A 6 -7.88 -13.04 -8.30
C LEU A 6 -7.94 -11.52 -8.40
N ASN A 7 -7.18 -10.86 -7.52
CA ASN A 7 -6.82 -9.44 -7.59
C ASN A 7 -7.94 -8.40 -7.38
N ALA A 8 -9.13 -8.78 -6.89
CA ALA A 8 -10.11 -7.80 -6.44
C ALA A 8 -9.99 -7.56 -4.93
N THR A 9 -9.89 -6.31 -4.50
CA THR A 9 -9.94 -5.95 -3.07
C THR A 9 -11.32 -6.22 -2.45
N GLY A 10 -12.40 -6.24 -3.23
CA GLY A 10 -13.72 -6.61 -2.73
C GLY A 10 -14.19 -5.72 -1.57
N PRO A 11 -15.00 -6.26 -0.64
CA PRO A 11 -15.43 -5.55 0.56
C PRO A 11 -14.29 -5.09 1.48
N PHE A 12 -13.09 -5.70 1.41
CA PHE A 12 -11.94 -5.35 2.26
C PHE A 12 -11.50 -3.88 2.12
N ARG A 13 -11.76 -3.26 0.96
CA ARG A 13 -11.51 -1.82 0.77
C ARG A 13 -12.23 -0.94 1.80
N TRP A 14 -13.39 -1.38 2.30
CA TRP A 14 -14.18 -0.66 3.29
C TRP A 14 -13.48 -0.62 4.64
N PHE A 15 -12.82 -1.71 5.07
CA PHE A 15 -11.96 -1.68 6.25
C PHE A 15 -10.88 -0.58 6.14
N LEU A 16 -10.23 -0.44 4.99
CA LEU A 16 -9.20 0.58 4.79
C LEU A 16 -9.81 1.99 4.80
N TYR A 17 -10.91 2.18 4.07
CA TYR A 17 -11.61 3.45 3.98
C TYR A 17 -12.16 3.91 5.34
N ASP A 18 -12.90 3.06 6.02
CA ASP A 18 -13.51 3.37 7.32
C ASP A 18 -12.44 3.62 8.38
N SER A 19 -11.33 2.87 8.37
CA SER A 19 -10.21 3.13 9.28
C SER A 19 -9.63 4.54 9.10
N LEU A 20 -9.48 5.01 7.86
CA LEU A 20 -9.00 6.38 7.59
C LEU A 20 -10.07 7.43 7.88
N LYS A 21 -11.34 7.16 7.52
CA LYS A 21 -12.46 8.07 7.75
C LYS A 21 -12.65 8.32 9.25
N ASP A 22 -12.66 7.25 10.04
CA ASP A 22 -12.89 7.26 11.49
C ASP A 22 -11.66 7.65 12.30
N ASP A 23 -10.56 8.03 11.62
CA ASP A 23 -9.33 8.48 12.27
C ASP A 23 -8.70 7.42 13.17
N LYS A 24 -8.80 6.16 12.75
CA LYS A 24 -8.21 5.04 13.50
C LYS A 24 -6.69 5.21 13.54
N PRO A 25 -6.07 5.13 14.73
CA PRO A 25 -4.61 5.04 14.87
C PRO A 25 -4.00 4.03 13.90
N LEU A 26 -2.97 4.44 13.16
CA LEU A 26 -2.45 3.61 12.08
C LEU A 26 -1.81 2.30 12.58
N ASP A 27 -1.15 2.33 13.74
CA ASP A 27 -0.64 1.14 14.42
C ASP A 27 -1.77 0.12 14.70
N ARG A 28 -2.94 0.59 15.14
CA ARG A 28 -4.11 -0.25 15.35
C ARG A 28 -4.68 -0.76 14.04
N MET A 29 -4.79 0.09 13.02
CA MET A 29 -5.23 -0.31 11.68
C MET A 29 -4.33 -1.42 11.10
N VAL A 30 -3.00 -1.26 11.19
CA VAL A 30 -2.02 -2.23 10.69
C VAL A 30 -2.02 -3.51 11.53
N THR A 31 -2.19 -3.39 12.84
CA THR A 31 -2.40 -4.56 13.72
C THR A 31 -3.64 -5.34 13.29
N GLU A 32 -4.79 -4.68 13.15
CA GLU A 32 -6.04 -5.32 12.71
C GLU A 32 -5.89 -5.94 11.32
N LEU A 33 -5.19 -5.28 10.39
CA LEU A 33 -4.86 -5.80 9.06
C LEU A 33 -4.11 -7.14 9.15
N MET A 34 -3.03 -7.19 9.92
CA MET A 34 -2.18 -8.37 10.07
C MET A 34 -2.86 -9.51 10.84
N LEU A 35 -3.73 -9.16 11.79
CA LEU A 35 -4.55 -10.12 12.50
C LEU A 35 -5.63 -10.75 11.63
N MET A 36 -6.01 -10.14 10.50
CA MET A 36 -7.00 -10.70 9.56
C MET A 36 -8.25 -11.25 10.27
N LYS A 37 -8.89 -10.43 11.10
CA LYS A 37 -10.08 -10.80 11.90
C LYS A 37 -11.35 -10.16 11.33
N GLY A 38 -12.50 -10.60 11.84
CA GLY A 38 -13.81 -10.12 11.38
C GLY A 38 -14.29 -10.82 10.11
N SER A 39 -15.38 -10.32 9.55
CA SER A 39 -16.06 -10.92 8.40
C SER A 39 -15.45 -10.41 7.09
N ALA A 40 -14.89 -11.31 6.27
CA ALA A 40 -14.35 -10.95 4.96
C ALA A 40 -15.43 -10.48 3.96
N PRO A 41 -16.63 -11.11 3.89
CA PRO A 41 -17.72 -10.63 3.03
C PRO A 41 -18.29 -9.28 3.45
N GLU A 42 -18.24 -8.93 4.74
CA GLU A 42 -18.78 -7.66 5.27
C GLU A 42 -17.71 -6.56 5.36
N GLY A 43 -16.52 -6.80 4.78
CA GLY A 43 -15.48 -5.79 4.65
C GLY A 43 -14.57 -5.61 5.86
N GLY A 44 -14.45 -6.61 6.74
CA GLY A 44 -13.45 -6.65 7.80
C GLY A 44 -12.04 -7.01 7.31
N SER A 45 -11.05 -6.92 8.21
CA SER A 45 -9.64 -7.15 7.87
C SER A 45 -9.32 -8.59 7.43
N ALA A 46 -10.18 -9.56 7.77
CA ALA A 46 -10.11 -10.93 7.22
C ALA A 46 -10.13 -10.97 5.67
N GLY A 47 -10.69 -9.94 5.03
CA GLY A 47 -10.64 -9.79 3.59
C GLY A 47 -9.22 -9.62 3.05
N PHE A 48 -8.24 -9.16 3.85
CA PHE A 48 -6.83 -9.12 3.45
C PHE A 48 -6.24 -10.52 3.18
N ALA A 49 -6.74 -11.56 3.86
CA ALA A 49 -6.35 -12.94 3.58
C ALA A 49 -6.82 -13.39 2.19
N GLN A 50 -7.95 -12.85 1.73
CA GLN A 50 -8.59 -13.15 0.45
C GLN A 50 -8.13 -12.23 -0.69
N ALA A 51 -7.68 -11.01 -0.37
CA ALA A 51 -7.11 -10.10 -1.34
C ALA A 51 -5.79 -10.66 -1.90
N ALA A 52 -5.47 -10.32 -3.15
CA ALA A 52 -4.24 -10.73 -3.84
C ALA A 52 -3.97 -12.25 -3.77
N GLN A 53 -4.99 -13.08 -4.03
CA GLN A 53 -4.79 -14.52 -4.19
C GLN A 53 -3.86 -14.79 -5.37
N ASN A 54 -2.90 -15.69 -5.16
CA ASN A 54 -1.96 -16.18 -6.16
C ASN A 54 -1.46 -17.57 -5.72
N ASP A 55 -0.42 -18.09 -6.36
CA ASP A 55 0.21 -19.39 -6.07
C ASP A 55 0.85 -19.49 -4.67
N SER A 56 1.24 -18.37 -4.05
CA SER A 56 1.79 -18.32 -2.67
C SER A 56 1.18 -17.15 -1.90
N PRO A 57 -0.11 -17.26 -1.49
CA PRO A 57 -0.88 -16.12 -1.04
C PRO A 57 -0.25 -15.48 0.20
N PHE A 58 0.14 -16.25 1.22
CA PHE A 58 0.70 -15.69 2.45
C PHE A 58 2.11 -15.11 2.30
N ALA A 59 2.91 -15.60 1.35
CA ALA A 59 4.18 -14.95 1.00
C ALA A 59 3.94 -13.57 0.39
N ALA A 60 2.92 -13.43 -0.47
CA ALA A 60 2.54 -12.12 -0.99
C ALA A 60 2.06 -11.15 0.10
N LYS A 61 1.37 -11.63 1.15
CA LYS A 61 1.00 -10.80 2.31
C LYS A 61 2.24 -10.38 3.10
N GLY A 62 3.19 -11.29 3.28
CA GLY A 62 4.51 -11.01 3.86
C GLY A 62 5.22 -9.87 3.13
N HIS A 63 5.31 -9.96 1.80
CA HIS A 63 5.88 -8.90 0.96
C HIS A 63 5.13 -7.57 1.09
N VAL A 64 3.80 -7.59 1.00
CA VAL A 64 2.98 -6.36 1.15
C VAL A 64 3.24 -5.69 2.49
N VAL A 65 3.25 -6.44 3.60
CA VAL A 65 3.47 -5.89 4.94
C VAL A 65 4.90 -5.37 5.09
N ALA A 66 5.90 -6.12 4.66
CA ALA A 66 7.30 -5.71 4.71
C ALA A 66 7.57 -4.44 3.89
N SER A 67 7.06 -4.39 2.66
CA SER A 67 7.21 -3.25 1.76
C SER A 67 6.44 -2.02 2.25
N ALA A 68 5.16 -2.19 2.64
CA ALA A 68 4.29 -1.09 3.02
C ALA A 68 4.72 -0.44 4.34
N PHE A 69 5.13 -1.25 5.33
CA PHE A 69 5.27 -0.80 6.71
C PHE A 69 6.71 -0.80 7.22
N LEU A 70 7.64 -1.49 6.56
CA LEU A 70 9.06 -1.53 6.94
C LEU A 70 10.00 -1.02 5.85
N GLY A 71 9.49 -0.79 4.62
CA GLY A 71 10.32 -0.41 3.47
C GLY A 71 11.34 -1.48 3.14
N VAL A 72 10.93 -2.76 3.23
CA VAL A 72 11.78 -3.92 2.96
C VAL A 72 11.23 -4.64 1.73
N GLU A 73 12.06 -4.75 0.70
CA GLU A 73 11.73 -5.42 -0.55
C GLU A 73 11.96 -6.94 -0.45
N MET A 74 10.95 -7.72 -0.87
CA MET A 74 10.94 -9.18 -0.75
C MET A 74 10.39 -9.89 -2.01
N GLN A 75 10.18 -9.16 -3.10
CA GLN A 75 9.60 -9.71 -4.33
C GLN A 75 10.49 -10.84 -4.91
N CYS A 76 11.81 -10.68 -4.91
CA CYS A 76 12.75 -11.72 -5.35
C CYS A 76 12.70 -12.96 -4.44
N ALA A 77 12.64 -12.75 -3.12
CA ALA A 77 12.53 -13.76 -2.07
C ALA A 77 11.32 -14.71 -2.22
N ARG A 78 10.40 -14.43 -3.14
CA ARG A 78 9.33 -15.36 -3.51
C ARG A 78 9.84 -16.65 -4.14
N CYS A 79 10.88 -16.56 -4.97
CA CYS A 79 11.36 -17.67 -5.80
C CYS A 79 12.80 -18.09 -5.49
N HIS A 80 13.64 -17.15 -5.05
CA HIS A 80 15.04 -17.36 -4.65
C HIS A 80 15.49 -16.24 -3.70
N ASP A 81 16.62 -16.37 -3.02
CA ASP A 81 17.16 -15.31 -2.17
C ASP A 81 17.38 -14.02 -2.95
N SER A 82 17.14 -12.86 -2.33
CA SER A 82 17.33 -11.60 -3.04
C SER A 82 18.80 -11.41 -3.42
N PRO A 83 19.11 -11.06 -4.69
CA PRO A 83 20.46 -10.73 -5.09
C PRO A 83 20.88 -9.30 -4.70
N TYR A 84 19.92 -8.45 -4.33
CA TYR A 84 20.13 -7.02 -4.05
C TYR A 84 19.87 -6.64 -2.58
N HIS A 85 19.26 -7.55 -1.81
CA HIS A 85 18.79 -7.33 -0.44
C HIS A 85 19.27 -8.45 0.47
N SER A 86 19.29 -8.23 1.78
CA SER A 86 19.55 -9.33 2.74
C SER A 86 18.39 -10.29 2.91
N THR A 87 17.24 -9.98 2.31
CA THR A 87 16.04 -10.78 2.41
C THR A 87 16.20 -12.12 1.68
N THR A 88 16.15 -13.20 2.46
CA THR A 88 16.19 -14.56 1.91
C THR A 88 14.79 -15.08 1.59
N GLN A 89 14.72 -16.07 0.71
CA GLN A 89 13.48 -16.83 0.46
C GLN A 89 12.95 -17.40 1.77
N GLU A 90 13.84 -17.88 2.64
CA GLU A 90 13.46 -18.37 3.96
C GLU A 90 12.81 -17.28 4.84
N ASN A 91 13.29 -16.04 4.83
CA ASN A 91 12.66 -14.95 5.58
C ASN A 91 11.22 -14.70 5.12
N LEU A 92 10.97 -14.64 3.81
CA LEU A 92 9.62 -14.42 3.27
C LEU A 92 8.68 -15.57 3.62
N TYR A 93 9.12 -16.82 3.50
CA TYR A 93 8.30 -17.98 3.84
C TYR A 93 8.11 -18.16 5.35
N SER A 94 9.01 -17.60 6.16
CA SER A 94 8.79 -17.47 7.60
C SER A 94 7.62 -16.52 7.88
N LEU A 95 7.58 -15.32 7.27
CA LEU A 95 6.40 -14.44 7.36
C LEU A 95 5.13 -15.16 6.88
N ALA A 96 5.22 -15.90 5.78
CA ALA A 96 4.10 -16.67 5.26
C ALA A 96 3.57 -17.69 6.29
N ALA A 97 4.46 -18.38 7.01
CA ALA A 97 4.10 -19.30 8.08
C ALA A 97 3.40 -18.61 9.25
N MET A 98 3.86 -17.41 9.63
CA MET A 98 3.23 -16.60 10.67
C MET A 98 1.80 -16.22 10.31
N PHE A 99 1.58 -15.73 9.08
CA PHE A 99 0.24 -15.37 8.59
C PHE A 99 -0.66 -16.60 8.43
N ALA A 100 -0.11 -17.71 7.94
CA ALA A 100 -0.83 -18.97 7.78
C ALA A 100 -1.11 -19.68 9.11
N ARG A 101 -0.42 -19.29 10.20
CA ARG A 101 -0.44 -19.94 11.53
C ARG A 101 -0.12 -21.44 11.47
N LYS A 102 0.77 -21.81 10.55
CA LYS A 102 1.25 -23.19 10.36
C LYS A 102 2.60 -23.16 9.69
N SER A 103 3.35 -24.25 9.80
CA SER A 103 4.57 -24.43 9.02
C SER A 103 4.25 -24.36 7.52
N VAL A 104 5.15 -23.73 6.76
CA VAL A 104 5.09 -23.66 5.30
C VAL A 104 6.40 -24.23 4.76
N THR A 105 6.30 -25.05 3.72
CA THR A 105 7.47 -25.56 3.02
C THR A 105 8.05 -24.49 2.12
N VAL A 106 9.33 -24.18 2.29
CA VAL A 106 10.07 -23.29 1.38
C VAL A 106 10.24 -24.02 0.04
N PRO A 107 9.81 -23.44 -1.10
CA PRO A 107 10.02 -24.03 -2.42
C PRO A 107 11.51 -24.23 -2.70
N LYS A 108 11.85 -25.23 -3.52
CA LYS A 108 13.23 -25.38 -4.00
C LYS A 108 13.60 -24.16 -4.85
N SER A 109 14.65 -23.45 -4.42
CA SER A 109 15.13 -22.22 -5.08
C SER A 109 15.47 -22.49 -6.55
N SER A 110 15.04 -21.57 -7.43
CA SER A 110 15.56 -21.49 -8.80
C SER A 110 16.84 -20.66 -8.73
N THR A 111 17.98 -21.32 -8.54
CA THR A 111 19.25 -20.65 -8.24
C THR A 111 19.78 -19.88 -9.45
N VAL A 112 19.96 -18.57 -9.30
CA VAL A 112 20.92 -17.79 -10.10
C VAL A 112 22.31 -18.00 -9.45
N PRO A 113 23.40 -18.23 -10.19
CA PRO A 113 24.71 -18.49 -9.59
C PRO A 113 25.16 -17.38 -8.64
N ALA A 114 25.58 -17.76 -7.43
CA ALA A 114 25.96 -16.84 -6.35
C ALA A 114 27.11 -15.87 -6.70
N GLY A 115 27.99 -16.26 -7.64
CA GLY A 115 29.15 -15.47 -8.06
C GLY A 115 28.83 -14.14 -8.77
N PHE A 116 27.56 -13.78 -8.94
CA PHE A 116 27.14 -12.53 -9.57
C PHE A 116 26.90 -11.38 -8.57
N PHE A 117 26.79 -11.66 -7.26
CA PHE A 117 26.33 -10.68 -6.26
C PHE A 117 27.19 -10.62 -4.98
N GLU A 118 28.45 -11.03 -5.04
CA GLU A 118 29.39 -10.92 -3.91
C GLU A 118 29.69 -9.45 -3.56
N SER A 119 28.79 -8.83 -2.79
CA SER A 119 29.09 -7.78 -1.79
C SER A 119 27.79 -7.16 -1.30
N LYS A 120 27.28 -7.64 -0.15
CA LYS A 120 26.63 -6.85 0.92
C LYS A 120 25.94 -7.81 1.90
N GLU A 121 26.63 -8.16 2.98
CA GLU A 121 25.96 -8.69 4.18
C GLU A 121 25.16 -7.55 4.83
N ARG A 122 23.86 -7.76 5.04
CA ARG A 122 22.99 -6.89 5.86
C ARG A 122 22.13 -7.78 6.74
N GLU A 123 21.81 -7.31 7.95
CA GLU A 123 21.02 -8.06 8.90
C GLU A 123 19.53 -8.11 8.49
N SER A 124 18.89 -9.25 8.70
CA SER A 124 17.47 -9.45 8.43
C SER A 124 16.63 -8.97 9.61
N LEU A 125 15.58 -8.18 9.35
CA LEU A 125 14.68 -7.67 10.39
C LEU A 125 13.68 -8.73 10.93
N ILE A 126 13.76 -9.99 10.49
CA ILE A 126 12.84 -11.08 10.84
C ILE A 126 13.63 -12.24 11.45
N GLU A 127 13.71 -12.25 12.78
CA GLU A 127 14.64 -13.12 13.50
C GLU A 127 14.05 -14.49 13.89
N ASN A 128 12.72 -14.70 13.91
CA ASN A 128 12.14 -15.93 14.48
C ASN A 128 10.94 -16.52 13.71
N LYS A 129 11.07 -17.80 13.32
CA LYS A 129 10.12 -18.58 12.50
C LYS A 129 8.93 -19.16 13.28
N SER A 130 9.00 -19.17 14.62
CA SER A 130 7.95 -19.72 15.50
C SER A 130 6.93 -18.68 15.96
N ASP A 131 7.13 -17.43 15.58
CA ASP A 131 6.33 -16.31 16.04
C ASP A 131 4.91 -16.35 15.43
N THR A 132 3.91 -15.92 16.19
CA THR A 132 2.52 -15.86 15.72
C THR A 132 2.29 -14.57 14.92
N ARG A 133 1.24 -14.52 14.08
CA ARG A 133 0.81 -13.25 13.46
C ARG A 133 0.56 -12.13 14.49
N GLU A 134 0.09 -12.49 15.70
CA GLU A 134 -0.08 -11.57 16.82
C GLU A 134 1.26 -10.98 17.27
N LYS A 135 2.30 -11.81 17.41
CA LYS A 135 3.63 -11.35 17.76
C LYS A 135 4.24 -10.49 16.64
N LEU A 136 4.04 -10.86 15.36
CA LEU A 136 4.47 -10.02 14.23
C LEU A 136 3.83 -8.64 14.28
N ALA A 137 2.51 -8.58 14.48
CA ALA A 137 1.78 -7.32 14.56
C ALA A 137 2.34 -6.45 15.68
N ALA A 138 2.52 -7.01 16.88
CA ALA A 138 3.12 -6.31 18.00
C ALA A 138 4.55 -5.82 17.71
N LEU A 139 5.39 -6.61 17.04
CA LEU A 139 6.76 -6.21 16.69
C LEU A 139 6.80 -5.10 15.64
N ILE A 140 5.93 -5.14 14.64
CA ILE A 140 5.89 -4.13 13.58
C ILE A 140 5.34 -2.80 14.11
N THR A 141 4.26 -2.83 14.88
CA THR A 141 3.55 -1.61 15.30
C THR A 141 3.99 -1.10 16.68
N ALA A 142 4.98 -1.73 17.30
CA ALA A 142 5.55 -1.29 18.57
C ALA A 142 6.13 0.14 18.45
N PRO A 143 5.93 1.01 19.45
CA PRO A 143 6.54 2.34 19.49
C PRO A 143 8.08 2.32 19.43
N GLN A 144 8.69 1.24 19.91
CA GLN A 144 10.16 1.04 19.86
C GLN A 144 10.64 0.76 18.44
N ASN A 145 9.76 0.29 17.54
CA ASN A 145 10.08 0.11 16.13
C ASN A 145 9.95 1.46 15.41
N THR A 146 11.02 2.25 15.47
CA THR A 146 11.07 3.58 14.84
C THR A 146 10.95 3.51 13.31
N ARG A 147 11.38 2.40 12.70
CA ARG A 147 11.31 2.17 11.26
C ARG A 147 9.87 2.22 10.74
N PHE A 148 8.92 1.61 11.47
CA PHE A 148 7.51 1.65 11.11
C PHE A 148 6.99 3.08 11.00
N ALA A 149 7.21 3.89 12.03
CA ALA A 149 6.76 5.29 12.04
C ALA A 149 7.42 6.13 10.94
N GLN A 150 8.73 5.95 10.73
CA GLN A 150 9.48 6.67 9.69
C GLN A 150 9.02 6.29 8.28
N VAL A 151 8.73 5.02 8.00
CA VAL A 151 8.24 4.57 6.69
C VAL A 151 6.89 5.21 6.37
N ILE A 152 5.98 5.25 7.34
CA ILE A 152 4.68 5.92 7.20
C ILE A 152 4.88 7.42 6.99
N ALA A 153 5.70 8.07 7.81
CA ALA A 153 5.98 9.49 7.69
C ALA A 153 6.54 9.86 6.31
N ASN A 154 7.51 9.09 5.79
CA ASN A 154 8.06 9.28 4.46
C ASN A 154 7.02 9.10 3.35
N ARG A 155 6.07 8.17 3.49
CA ARG A 155 4.98 7.97 2.52
C ARG A 155 4.02 9.16 2.49
N VAL A 156 3.65 9.68 3.67
CA VAL A 156 2.82 10.89 3.77
C VAL A 156 3.55 12.10 3.20
N TRP A 157 4.82 12.29 3.57
CA TRP A 157 5.70 13.32 3.04
C TRP A 157 5.76 13.27 1.52
N ARG A 158 6.14 12.13 0.94
CA ARG A 158 6.24 11.94 -0.51
C ARG A 158 4.92 12.23 -1.23
N ARG A 159 3.78 11.84 -0.64
CA ARG A 159 2.46 12.10 -1.20
C ARG A 159 2.11 13.60 -1.26
N LEU A 160 2.59 14.37 -0.29
CA LEU A 160 2.30 15.80 -0.15
C LEU A 160 3.32 16.68 -0.88
N ILE A 161 4.61 16.39 -0.72
CA ILE A 161 5.74 17.17 -1.25
C ILE A 161 6.12 16.76 -2.67
N GLY A 162 5.84 15.51 -3.06
CA GLY A 162 6.07 14.97 -4.40
C GLY A 162 7.27 14.04 -4.53
N ALA A 163 8.29 14.20 -3.68
CA ALA A 163 9.46 13.32 -3.61
C ALA A 163 9.71 12.85 -2.16
N GLY A 164 10.29 11.67 -1.99
CA GLY A 164 10.52 11.08 -0.67
C GLY A 164 11.81 11.57 -0.02
N ILE A 165 11.84 11.62 1.32
CA ILE A 165 13.09 11.79 2.09
C ILE A 165 13.97 10.56 1.86
N VAL A 166 13.35 9.38 1.88
CA VAL A 166 13.83 8.17 1.20
C VAL A 166 13.00 8.02 -0.08
N GLU A 167 13.62 8.10 -1.26
CA GLU A 167 12.86 8.18 -2.51
C GLU A 167 11.98 6.96 -2.75
N LEU A 168 12.52 5.76 -2.51
CA LEU A 168 11.81 4.50 -2.69
C LEU A 168 11.07 4.14 -1.40
N PRO A 169 9.74 4.36 -1.31
CA PRO A 169 9.01 4.11 -0.08
C PRO A 169 8.89 2.61 0.27
N HIS A 170 9.12 1.72 -0.70
CA HIS A 170 9.03 0.27 -0.58
C HIS A 170 10.38 -0.42 -0.35
N ASP A 171 11.49 0.24 -0.67
CA ASP A 171 12.84 -0.32 -0.59
C ASP A 171 13.82 0.70 -0.01
N TRP A 172 14.11 0.55 1.28
CA TRP A 172 15.03 1.43 2.00
C TRP A 172 16.43 0.82 2.09
N GLU A 173 16.62 -0.41 1.61
CA GLU A 173 17.87 -1.13 1.77
C GLU A 173 18.96 -0.59 0.85
N GLY A 174 19.81 0.28 1.39
CA GLY A 174 20.83 0.98 0.60
C GLY A 174 20.34 2.32 0.03
N ASN A 175 19.16 2.76 0.43
CA ASN A 175 18.59 4.06 0.10
C ASN A 175 18.52 4.89 1.40
N PRO A 176 19.63 5.52 1.84
CA PRO A 176 19.63 6.30 3.06
C PRO A 176 18.72 7.53 2.94
N PRO A 177 18.14 8.01 4.06
CA PRO A 177 17.36 9.24 4.05
C PRO A 177 18.23 10.44 3.72
N SER A 178 17.75 11.30 2.83
CA SER A 178 18.39 12.58 2.51
C SER A 178 18.40 13.56 3.69
N HIS A 179 17.37 13.49 4.53
CA HIS A 179 17.17 14.35 5.71
C HIS A 179 16.86 13.48 6.93
N PRO A 180 17.86 12.80 7.51
CA PRO A 180 17.66 11.83 8.59
C PRO A 180 16.98 12.45 9.82
N GLU A 181 17.39 13.65 10.22
CA GLU A 181 16.84 14.34 11.40
C GLU A 181 15.37 14.72 11.22
N LEU A 182 15.00 15.21 10.03
CA LEU A 182 13.61 15.52 9.69
C LEU A 182 12.75 14.25 9.70
N LEU A 183 13.24 13.17 9.09
CA LEU A 183 12.53 11.90 9.07
C LEU A 183 12.33 11.33 10.48
N GLU A 184 13.37 11.40 11.32
CA GLU A 184 13.29 10.98 12.71
C GLU A 184 12.28 11.81 13.49
N TRP A 185 12.28 13.13 13.30
CA TRP A 185 11.31 14.03 13.93
C TRP A 185 9.87 13.73 13.51
N LEU A 186 9.60 13.56 12.21
CA LEU A 186 8.27 13.19 11.70
C LEU A 186 7.81 11.83 12.24
N GLY A 187 8.73 10.87 12.36
CA GLY A 187 8.45 9.57 12.97
C GLY A 187 8.07 9.69 14.46
N LYS A 188 8.83 10.47 15.23
CA LYS A 188 8.53 10.76 16.64
C LYS A 188 7.19 11.49 16.81
N GLU A 189 6.89 12.46 15.94
CA GLU A 189 5.64 13.20 15.94
C GLU A 189 4.43 12.28 15.73
N LEU A 190 4.56 11.34 14.78
CA LEU A 190 3.53 10.33 14.52
C LEU A 190 3.29 9.44 15.75
N VAL A 191 4.36 8.95 16.40
CA VAL A 191 4.24 8.12 17.62
C VAL A 191 3.61 8.91 18.77
N ALA A 192 4.05 10.17 18.98
CA ALA A 192 3.56 11.03 20.05
C ALA A 192 2.06 11.36 19.93
N HIS A 193 1.52 11.33 18.71
CA HIS A 193 0.11 11.59 18.42
C HIS A 193 -0.67 10.30 18.09
N ASN A 194 -0.30 9.18 18.71
CA ASN A 194 -1.00 7.89 18.58
C ASN A 194 -1.19 7.45 17.12
N TYR A 195 -0.18 7.65 16.29
CA TYR A 195 -0.19 7.29 14.88
C TYR A 195 -1.33 7.91 14.07
N ASP A 196 -1.77 9.12 14.45
CA ASP A 196 -2.73 9.92 13.70
C ASP A 196 -2.09 10.48 12.42
N VAL A 197 -2.48 9.89 11.28
CA VAL A 197 -1.99 10.28 9.95
C VAL A 197 -2.57 11.62 9.51
N LYS A 198 -3.78 11.99 9.94
CA LYS A 198 -4.37 13.29 9.61
C LYS A 198 -3.68 14.41 10.37
N HIS A 199 -3.29 14.17 11.62
CA HIS A 199 -2.43 15.08 12.37
C HIS A 199 -1.09 15.28 11.66
N LEU A 200 -0.39 14.19 11.28
CA LEU A 200 0.88 14.31 10.56
C LEU A 200 0.71 15.05 9.22
N ALA A 201 -0.34 14.75 8.47
CA ALA A 201 -0.66 15.45 7.23
C ALA A 201 -0.92 16.95 7.49
N LYS A 202 -1.66 17.29 8.55
CA LYS A 202 -1.89 18.67 8.96
C LYS A 202 -0.58 19.38 9.28
N VAL A 203 0.29 18.78 10.09
CA VAL A 203 1.62 19.32 10.44
C VAL A 203 2.42 19.68 9.18
N ILE A 204 2.50 18.75 8.22
CA ILE A 204 3.19 18.99 6.94
C ILE A 204 2.47 20.09 6.15
N MET A 205 1.15 20.01 6.02
CA MET A 205 0.36 20.95 5.23
C MET A 205 0.37 22.37 5.79
N THR A 206 0.56 22.56 7.09
CA THR A 206 0.65 23.88 7.73
C THR A 206 2.09 24.39 7.87
N SER A 207 3.09 23.64 7.39
CA SER A 207 4.48 24.10 7.37
C SER A 207 4.67 25.22 6.34
N GLU A 208 5.63 26.11 6.60
CA GLU A 208 6.01 27.16 5.63
C GLU A 208 6.39 26.57 4.29
N LEU A 209 7.13 25.46 4.30
CA LEU A 209 7.56 24.70 3.12
C LEU A 209 6.39 24.29 2.23
N TYR A 210 5.36 23.65 2.81
CA TYR A 210 4.20 23.19 2.03
C TYR A 210 3.35 24.35 1.49
N GLN A 211 3.28 25.45 2.23
CA GLN A 211 2.50 26.63 1.87
C GLN A 211 3.18 27.53 0.83
N GLN A 212 4.44 27.26 0.47
CA GLN A 212 5.09 27.92 -0.66
C GLN A 212 4.36 27.61 -1.98
N GLU A 213 4.58 28.46 -2.98
CA GLU A 213 4.13 28.18 -4.34
C GLU A 213 4.69 26.82 -4.81
N ALA A 214 3.86 25.98 -5.42
CA ALA A 214 4.27 24.67 -5.90
C ALA A 214 5.17 24.80 -7.14
N ILE A 215 6.43 25.15 -6.92
CA ILE A 215 7.48 25.31 -7.94
C ILE A 215 8.67 24.37 -7.66
N GLY A 216 8.47 23.35 -6.82
CA GLY A 216 9.51 22.38 -6.51
C GLY A 216 10.02 21.64 -7.75
N GLU A 217 11.31 21.32 -7.76
CA GLU A 217 11.99 20.45 -8.74
C GLU A 217 12.66 19.26 -8.02
N ASN A 218 12.05 18.81 -6.93
CA ASN A 218 12.53 17.73 -6.07
C ASN A 218 12.74 16.42 -6.83
N LEU A 219 11.89 16.09 -7.81
CA LEU A 219 12.00 14.87 -8.62
C LEU A 219 13.13 14.91 -9.64
N HIS A 220 13.57 16.11 -10.06
CA HIS A 220 14.67 16.30 -11.01
C HIS A 220 16.04 16.29 -10.33
N ALA A 221 16.09 16.56 -9.03
CA ALA A 221 17.30 16.46 -8.24
C ALA A 221 17.56 15.03 -7.74
N GLU A 222 18.85 14.66 -7.68
CA GLU A 222 19.28 13.44 -7.01
C GLU A 222 18.77 13.40 -5.56
N PRO A 223 18.35 12.24 -5.03
CA PRO A 223 17.74 12.16 -3.69
C PRO A 223 18.55 12.85 -2.60
N ALA A 224 19.88 12.70 -2.60
CA ALA A 224 20.78 13.29 -1.62
C ALA A 224 20.96 14.82 -1.75
N GLN A 225 20.53 15.42 -2.86
CA GLN A 225 20.69 16.84 -3.16
C GLN A 225 19.38 17.63 -3.09
N ARG A 226 18.26 16.97 -2.78
CA ARG A 226 16.96 17.64 -2.62
C ARG A 226 17.03 18.59 -1.44
N LEU A 227 16.56 19.82 -1.62
CA LEU A 227 16.46 20.80 -0.53
C LEU A 227 15.03 20.93 0.00
N PHE A 228 14.05 20.40 -0.75
CA PHE A 228 12.62 20.51 -0.44
C PHE A 228 12.14 21.95 -0.21
N ASN A 229 12.61 22.91 -0.99
CA ASN A 229 12.25 24.33 -0.80
C ASN A 229 10.77 24.65 -1.08
N ALA A 230 10.08 23.79 -1.85
CA ALA A 230 8.69 23.91 -2.22
C ALA A 230 8.11 22.54 -2.60
N PRO A 231 6.78 22.33 -2.53
CA PRO A 231 6.15 21.12 -3.04
C PRO A 231 6.18 21.07 -4.58
N GLU A 232 6.12 19.85 -5.11
CA GLU A 232 5.96 19.60 -6.55
C GLU A 232 4.58 20.02 -7.07
N ARG A 233 4.52 20.47 -8.33
CA ARG A 233 3.24 20.58 -9.03
C ARG A 233 2.69 19.19 -9.27
N ARG A 234 1.47 18.96 -8.81
CA ARG A 234 0.76 17.70 -9.02
C ARG A 234 -0.47 17.89 -9.88
N ARG A 235 -0.65 16.98 -10.83
CA ARG A 235 -1.94 16.83 -11.51
C ARG A 235 -2.91 16.11 -10.59
N MET A 236 -4.18 16.49 -10.67
CA MET A 236 -5.25 15.71 -10.07
C MET A 236 -5.40 14.39 -10.83
N THR A 237 -5.68 13.30 -10.12
CA THR A 237 -6.08 12.06 -10.77
C THR A 237 -7.47 12.22 -11.40
N ALA A 238 -7.84 11.33 -12.32
CA ALA A 238 -9.14 11.44 -12.98
C ALA A 238 -10.30 11.32 -11.98
N GLU A 239 -10.17 10.47 -10.96
CA GLU A 239 -11.12 10.32 -9.87
C GLU A 239 -11.26 11.62 -9.07
N GLN A 240 -10.14 12.28 -8.77
CA GLN A 240 -10.15 13.56 -8.06
C GLN A 240 -10.85 14.64 -8.89
N ILE A 241 -10.63 14.68 -10.20
CA ILE A 241 -11.32 15.63 -11.09
C ILE A 241 -12.83 15.38 -11.06
N VAL A 242 -13.27 14.13 -11.24
CA VAL A 242 -14.69 13.76 -11.20
C VAL A 242 -15.31 14.09 -9.83
N ASP A 243 -14.66 13.69 -8.74
CA ASP A 243 -15.12 13.98 -7.37
C ASP A 243 -15.23 15.48 -7.09
N SER A 244 -14.30 16.28 -7.64
CA SER A 244 -14.35 17.74 -7.55
C SER A 244 -15.54 18.33 -8.31
N PHE A 245 -15.92 17.80 -9.47
CA PHE A 245 -17.12 18.26 -10.19
C PHE A 245 -18.41 17.99 -9.39
N PHE A 246 -18.58 16.78 -8.85
CA PHE A 246 -19.74 16.48 -8.00
C PHE A 246 -19.76 17.35 -6.74
N THR A 247 -18.59 17.59 -6.14
CA THR A 247 -18.47 18.47 -4.97
C THR A 247 -18.81 19.93 -5.31
N ALA A 248 -18.32 20.47 -6.43
CA ALA A 248 -18.52 21.86 -6.84
C ALA A 248 -19.97 22.15 -7.27
N THR A 249 -20.64 21.18 -7.90
CA THR A 249 -22.04 21.32 -8.33
C THR A 249 -23.05 21.01 -7.23
N GLY A 250 -22.60 20.42 -6.12
CA GLY A 250 -23.48 19.92 -5.04
C GLY A 250 -24.33 18.72 -5.45
N GLN A 251 -24.11 18.16 -6.65
CA GLN A 251 -24.81 16.97 -7.12
C GLN A 251 -24.24 15.72 -6.42
N LYS A 252 -25.11 14.74 -6.22
CA LYS A 252 -24.70 13.40 -5.76
C LYS A 252 -24.50 12.51 -6.97
N MET A 253 -23.57 11.56 -6.85
CA MET A 253 -23.49 10.45 -7.79
C MET A 253 -24.77 9.62 -7.61
N ASP A 254 -25.61 9.60 -8.65
CA ASP A 254 -26.82 8.79 -8.70
C ASP A 254 -26.51 7.48 -9.43
N VAL A 255 -26.10 6.48 -8.66
CA VAL A 255 -25.72 5.16 -9.15
C VAL A 255 -26.31 4.07 -8.28
N GLU A 256 -26.57 2.91 -8.90
CA GLU A 256 -27.05 1.73 -8.18
C GLU A 256 -25.92 0.99 -7.47
N GLU A 257 -26.29 -0.01 -6.67
CA GLU A 257 -25.32 -0.90 -6.02
C GLU A 257 -24.48 -1.64 -7.06
N MET A 258 -23.16 -1.59 -6.88
CA MET A 258 -22.24 -2.30 -7.75
C MET A 258 -22.10 -3.76 -7.28
N THR A 259 -22.41 -4.70 -8.17
CA THR A 259 -22.31 -6.14 -7.91
C THR A 259 -21.54 -6.86 -9.01
N LEU A 260 -20.79 -7.90 -8.66
CA LEU A 260 -20.13 -8.82 -9.59
C LEU A 260 -20.72 -10.22 -9.45
N ASP A 261 -21.34 -10.68 -10.54
CA ASP A 261 -21.79 -12.05 -10.75
C ASP A 261 -21.24 -12.57 -12.09
N PRO A 262 -20.01 -13.12 -12.12
CA PRO A 262 -19.34 -13.49 -13.36
C PRO A 262 -20.11 -14.51 -14.19
N ASP A 263 -20.90 -15.34 -13.53
CA ASP A 263 -21.67 -16.44 -14.15
C ASP A 263 -23.15 -16.08 -14.32
N GLY A 264 -23.60 -14.91 -13.84
CA GLY A 264 -25.00 -14.46 -13.85
C GLY A 264 -25.97 -15.37 -13.11
N ARG A 265 -25.46 -16.31 -12.31
CA ARG A 265 -26.21 -17.42 -11.70
C ARG A 265 -26.15 -17.41 -10.18
N ARG A 266 -25.40 -16.48 -9.57
CA ARG A 266 -25.29 -16.43 -8.12
C ARG A 266 -26.57 -15.83 -7.54
N PRO A 267 -27.20 -16.49 -6.55
CA PRO A 267 -28.31 -15.89 -5.84
C PRO A 267 -27.87 -14.57 -5.20
N ALA A 268 -28.78 -13.60 -5.08
CA ALA A 268 -28.46 -12.23 -4.62
C ALA A 268 -27.61 -12.20 -3.34
N ARG A 269 -27.89 -13.12 -2.40
CA ARG A 269 -27.16 -13.29 -1.13
C ARG A 269 -25.70 -13.75 -1.25
N SER A 270 -25.26 -14.20 -2.42
CA SER A 270 -23.90 -14.73 -2.65
C SER A 270 -23.19 -14.05 -3.82
N ARG A 271 -23.68 -12.89 -4.24
CA ARG A 271 -22.98 -12.02 -5.20
C ARG A 271 -21.91 -11.23 -4.46
N ASN A 272 -20.84 -10.89 -5.17
CA ASN A 272 -19.86 -9.97 -4.63
C ASN A 272 -20.42 -8.55 -4.74
N THR A 273 -20.88 -7.99 -3.64
CA THR A 273 -21.39 -6.63 -3.57
C THR A 273 -20.28 -5.67 -3.13
N PHE A 274 -20.16 -4.55 -3.83
CA PHE A 274 -19.17 -3.51 -3.56
C PHE A 274 -19.80 -2.26 -2.93
N GLY A 275 -21.11 -2.26 -2.68
CA GLY A 275 -21.88 -1.14 -2.18
C GLY A 275 -22.24 -0.13 -3.27
N THR A 276 -22.85 0.97 -2.87
CA THR A 276 -23.25 2.08 -3.75
C THR A 276 -22.15 3.14 -3.82
N PRO A 277 -21.50 3.35 -4.96
CA PRO A 277 -20.45 4.34 -5.09
C PRO A 277 -20.97 5.76 -4.84
N HIS A 278 -20.26 6.52 -4.00
CA HIS A 278 -20.53 7.95 -3.78
C HIS A 278 -19.30 8.84 -4.03
N ARG A 279 -18.22 8.23 -4.51
CA ARG A 279 -16.98 8.86 -4.98
C ARG A 279 -16.46 8.06 -6.17
N SER A 280 -15.73 8.72 -7.06
CA SER A 280 -15.24 8.15 -8.31
C SER A 280 -14.26 6.98 -8.05
N TRP A 281 -13.42 7.09 -7.02
CA TRP A 281 -12.52 6.00 -6.64
C TRP A 281 -13.24 4.74 -6.14
N MET A 282 -14.54 4.82 -5.81
CA MET A 282 -15.33 3.66 -5.36
C MET A 282 -15.81 2.79 -6.52
N PHE A 283 -15.72 3.26 -7.76
CA PHE A 283 -15.87 2.41 -8.93
C PHE A 283 -14.66 1.48 -9.01
N VAL A 284 -14.91 0.18 -9.13
CA VAL A 284 -13.85 -0.82 -9.36
C VAL A 284 -13.98 -1.41 -10.74
N SER A 285 -12.83 -1.65 -11.36
CA SER A 285 -12.74 -2.47 -12.57
C SER A 285 -12.89 -3.95 -12.23
N LEU A 286 -13.47 -4.72 -13.16
CA LEU A 286 -13.52 -6.18 -13.11
C LEU A 286 -12.27 -6.84 -13.70
N SER A 287 -11.38 -6.03 -14.27
CA SER A 287 -10.13 -6.48 -14.87
C SER A 287 -9.02 -6.51 -13.81
N ASN A 288 -8.06 -7.42 -13.99
CA ASN A 288 -6.86 -7.50 -13.17
C ASN A 288 -6.24 -6.11 -12.97
N GLU A 289 -6.04 -5.71 -11.72
CA GLU A 289 -5.50 -4.39 -11.32
C GLU A 289 -4.02 -4.21 -11.73
N ARG A 290 -3.71 -4.24 -13.04
CA ARG A 290 -2.37 -3.92 -13.51
C ARG A 290 -2.23 -2.45 -13.90
N ASP A 291 -3.28 -1.83 -14.44
CA ASP A 291 -3.25 -0.41 -14.81
C ASP A 291 -4.65 0.25 -14.70
N ARG A 292 -4.84 1.11 -13.67
CA ARG A 292 -5.92 2.13 -13.51
C ARG A 292 -7.39 1.64 -13.40
N PRO A 293 -7.96 1.53 -12.17
CA PRO A 293 -9.24 0.84 -11.93
C PRO A 293 -10.55 1.67 -12.09
N SER A 294 -10.53 3.00 -12.20
CA SER A 294 -11.73 3.82 -11.97
C SER A 294 -12.49 4.30 -13.21
N LEU A 295 -11.95 4.10 -14.42
CA LEU A 295 -12.52 4.62 -15.66
C LEU A 295 -12.70 3.59 -16.77
N THR A 296 -12.62 2.30 -16.47
CA THR A 296 -12.88 1.24 -17.45
C THR A 296 -14.38 1.03 -17.67
N LEU A 297 -15.03 2.02 -18.26
CA LEU A 297 -16.25 1.82 -19.03
C LEU A 297 -15.80 1.46 -20.46
N PRO A 298 -16.09 0.27 -21.01
CA PRO A 298 -15.60 -0.15 -22.33
C PRO A 298 -15.94 0.83 -23.48
N ARG A 299 -16.99 1.64 -23.32
CA ARG A 299 -17.35 2.70 -24.27
C ARG A 299 -16.60 4.02 -24.05
N ALA A 300 -16.16 4.32 -22.82
CA ALA A 300 -15.34 5.49 -22.54
C ALA A 300 -13.87 5.26 -22.88
N GLU A 301 -13.39 4.02 -22.81
CA GLU A 301 -12.02 3.63 -23.20
C GLU A 301 -11.75 3.97 -24.67
N MET A 302 -12.71 3.71 -25.57
CA MET A 302 -12.59 4.12 -26.98
C MET A 302 -12.49 5.66 -27.14
N VAL A 303 -13.20 6.43 -26.32
CA VAL A 303 -13.16 7.90 -26.35
C VAL A 303 -11.84 8.41 -25.75
N ILE A 304 -11.36 7.80 -24.67
CA ILE A 304 -10.08 8.12 -24.04
C ILE A 304 -8.90 7.76 -24.94
N GLU A 305 -8.95 6.62 -25.65
CA GLU A 305 -7.96 6.24 -26.66
C GLU A 305 -7.93 7.23 -27.83
N VAL A 306 -9.10 7.66 -28.32
CA VAL A 306 -9.21 8.69 -29.36
C VAL A 306 -8.66 10.04 -28.87
N LEU A 307 -9.03 10.48 -27.67
CA LEU A 307 -8.52 11.74 -27.10
C LEU A 307 -7.01 11.66 -26.84
N SER A 308 -6.49 10.52 -26.35
CA SER A 308 -5.06 10.33 -26.12
C SER A 308 -4.25 10.23 -27.42
N ALA A 309 -4.85 9.74 -28.50
CA ALA A 309 -4.23 9.69 -29.81
C ALA A 309 -4.17 11.05 -30.50
N PHE A 310 -5.02 12.00 -30.13
CA PHE A 310 -5.13 13.33 -30.77
C PHE A 310 -4.83 14.53 -29.87
N GLY A 311 -4.47 14.32 -28.60
CA GLY A 311 -3.94 15.35 -27.69
C GLY A 311 -4.88 15.70 -26.54
#